data_AF-A0A533VHX5-F1
#
_entry.id   AF-A0A533VHX5-F1
#
_cell.length_a   1.000
_cell.length_b   1.000
_cell.length_c   1.000
_cell.angle_alpha   90.00
_cell.angle_beta   90.00
_cell.angle_gamma   90.00
#
_symmetry.space_group_name_H-M   'P 1'
#
loop_
_entity.id
_entity.type
_entity.pdbx_description
1 polymer ?
#
loop_
_entity_poly.entity_id
_entity_poly.type
_entity_poly.pdbx_seq_one_letter_code
_entity_poly.pdbx_strand_id
1 'polypeptide(L)'
;MALDLSGVTTLLSATSSVAVIAGALFIVFQLRQNGKLIEATVRQNRTNVSIALIERITDESFARRRKQMYDVVKKFASRNWEGFEGTLEDFEVRNFAYLYELMGQLARDGIIDLSTLKNALQYLVVYDWQTFAPIAKYLMESYKITANPWGSFEWLAEETRRQMQGRESSAQTQR
;
A
#
# COMPACT_ATOMS: atom_id res chain seq x y z
N MET A 1 -77.16 -10.75 8.19
CA MET A 1 -76.18 -11.67 7.56
C MET A 1 -74.80 -11.04 7.78
N ALA A 2 -74.14 -11.39 8.88
CA ALA A 2 -72.80 -10.87 9.18
C ALA A 2 -71.82 -11.58 8.25
N LEU A 3 -71.15 -10.82 7.36
CA LEU A 3 -70.06 -11.38 6.57
C LEU A 3 -68.92 -11.75 7.52
N ASP A 4 -68.62 -13.05 7.59
CA ASP A 4 -67.46 -13.56 8.32
C ASP A 4 -66.18 -13.19 7.54
N LEU A 5 -65.61 -12.05 7.93
CA LEU A 5 -64.36 -11.51 7.41
C LEU A 5 -63.12 -12.17 8.06
N SER A 6 -63.29 -13.09 9.02
CA SER A 6 -62.18 -13.65 9.79
C SER A 6 -61.24 -14.49 8.92
N GLY A 7 -61.77 -15.19 7.92
CA GLY A 7 -60.96 -15.94 6.95
C GLY A 7 -60.11 -15.05 6.05
N VAL A 8 -60.64 -13.89 5.64
CA VAL A 8 -59.91 -12.92 4.80
C VAL A 8 -58.83 -12.20 5.61
N THR A 9 -59.11 -11.83 6.86
CA THR A 9 -58.11 -11.20 7.74
C THR A 9 -57.00 -12.16 8.17
N THR A 10 -57.29 -13.45 8.32
CA THR A 10 -56.29 -14.48 8.65
C THR A 10 -55.40 -14.81 7.44
N LEU A 11 -55.98 -14.82 6.23
CA LEU A 11 -55.21 -14.99 4.99
C LEU A 11 -54.33 -13.77 4.69
N LEU A 12 -54.85 -12.55 4.91
CA LEU A 12 -54.07 -11.31 4.75
C LEU A 12 -52.91 -11.23 5.74
N SER A 13 -53.13 -11.60 7.02
CA SER A 13 -52.08 -11.54 8.05
C SER A 13 -50.99 -12.62 7.84
N ALA A 14 -51.38 -13.81 7.38
CA ALA A 14 -50.44 -14.84 6.98
C ALA A 14 -49.59 -14.39 5.77
N THR A 15 -50.24 -13.78 4.77
CA THR A 15 -49.55 -13.28 3.56
C THR A 15 -48.63 -12.09 3.88
N SER A 16 -49.04 -11.18 4.76
CA SER A 16 -48.20 -10.05 5.20
C SER A 16 -46.99 -10.51 6.00
N SER A 17 -47.15 -11.53 6.85
CA SER A 17 -46.04 -12.10 7.64
C SER A 17 -45.02 -12.81 6.76
N VAL A 18 -45.48 -13.57 5.76
CA VAL A 18 -44.62 -14.18 4.73
C VAL A 18 -43.90 -13.12 3.91
N ALA A 19 -44.58 -12.02 3.54
CA ALA A 19 -43.98 -10.91 2.80
C ALA A 19 -42.87 -10.20 3.59
N VAL A 20 -43.05 -10.00 4.90
CA VAL A 20 -42.02 -9.41 5.78
C VAL A 20 -40.80 -10.32 5.88
N ILE A 21 -41.00 -11.64 6.06
CA ILE A 21 -39.90 -12.61 6.12
C ILE A 21 -39.16 -12.68 4.78
N ALA A 22 -39.89 -12.74 3.67
CA ALA A 22 -39.31 -12.74 2.33
C ALA A 22 -38.53 -11.44 2.04
N GLY A 23 -39.07 -10.29 2.45
CA GLY A 23 -38.40 -8.99 2.35
C GLY A 23 -37.11 -8.92 3.16
N ALA A 24 -37.11 -9.43 4.39
CA ALA A 24 -35.92 -9.50 5.22
C ALA A 24 -34.83 -10.41 4.61
N LEU A 25 -35.21 -11.58 4.09
CA LEU A 25 -34.29 -12.49 3.39
C LEU A 25 -33.71 -11.85 2.12
N PHE A 26 -34.52 -11.12 1.38
CA PHE A 26 -34.10 -10.39 0.17
C PHE A 26 -33.10 -9.28 0.49
N ILE A 27 -33.31 -8.50 1.56
CA ILE A 27 -32.35 -7.49 2.03
C ILE A 27 -31.03 -8.14 2.43
N VAL A 28 -31.07 -9.23 3.19
CA VAL A 28 -29.85 -9.97 3.59
C VAL A 28 -29.10 -10.50 2.36
N PHE A 29 -29.82 -11.01 1.37
CA PHE A 29 -29.24 -11.49 0.12
C PHE A 29 -28.59 -10.34 -0.68
N GLN A 30 -29.25 -9.19 -0.78
CA GLN A 30 -28.68 -7.99 -1.40
C GLN A 30 -27.42 -7.49 -0.67
N LEU A 31 -27.44 -7.43 0.67
CA LEU A 31 -26.26 -7.03 1.45
C LEU A 31 -25.08 -7.97 1.21
N ARG A 32 -25.33 -9.29 1.09
CA ARG A 32 -24.29 -10.27 0.76
C ARG A 32 -23.76 -10.10 -0.67
N GLN A 33 -24.63 -9.82 -1.64
CA GLN A 33 -24.21 -9.55 -3.02
C GLN A 33 -23.42 -8.25 -3.12
N ASN A 34 -23.86 -7.20 -2.45
CA ASN A 34 -23.17 -5.91 -2.37
C ASN A 34 -21.80 -6.05 -1.70
N GLY A 35 -21.71 -6.83 -0.62
CA GLY A 35 -20.44 -7.14 0.04
C GLY A 35 -19.45 -7.84 -0.91
N LYS A 36 -19.92 -8.85 -1.66
CA LYS A 36 -19.10 -9.55 -2.67
C LYS A 36 -18.66 -8.64 -3.81
N LEU A 37 -19.52 -7.73 -4.27
CA LEU A 37 -19.20 -6.72 -5.29
C LEU A 37 -18.12 -5.76 -4.79
N ILE A 38 -18.28 -5.24 -3.57
CA ILE A 38 -17.28 -4.37 -2.93
C ILE A 38 -15.94 -5.09 -2.82
N GLU A 39 -15.93 -6.34 -2.36
CA GLU A 39 -14.70 -7.14 -2.25
C GLU A 39 -14.03 -7.35 -3.61
N ALA A 40 -14.81 -7.67 -4.66
CA ALA A 40 -14.30 -7.82 -6.02
C ALA A 40 -13.73 -6.51 -6.57
N THR A 41 -14.40 -5.38 -6.37
CA THR A 41 -13.92 -4.06 -6.79
C THR A 41 -12.66 -3.64 -6.03
N VAL A 42 -12.60 -3.86 -4.72
CA VAL A 42 -11.41 -3.59 -3.91
C VAL A 42 -10.24 -4.46 -4.40
N ARG A 43 -10.48 -5.74 -4.68
CA ARG A 43 -9.46 -6.64 -5.23
C ARG A 43 -8.98 -6.18 -6.60
N GLN A 44 -9.89 -5.81 -7.50
CA GLN A 44 -9.54 -5.31 -8.83
C GLN A 44 -8.75 -4.01 -8.76
N ASN A 45 -9.15 -3.06 -7.91
CA ASN A 45 -8.41 -1.81 -7.70
C ASN A 45 -7.01 -2.08 -7.15
N ARG A 46 -6.88 -2.99 -6.17
CA ARG A 46 -5.58 -3.43 -5.64
C ARG A 46 -4.68 -4.02 -6.72
N THR A 47 -5.24 -4.88 -7.58
CA THR A 47 -4.49 -5.47 -8.71
C THR A 47 -4.05 -4.39 -9.70
N ASN A 48 -4.93 -3.47 -10.09
CA ASN A 48 -4.58 -2.39 -11.03
C ASN A 48 -3.48 -1.48 -10.48
N VAL A 49 -3.58 -1.09 -9.21
CA VAL A 49 -2.54 -0.29 -8.55
C VAL A 49 -1.23 -1.07 -8.46
N SER A 50 -1.28 -2.37 -8.15
CA SER A 50 -0.08 -3.21 -8.10
C SER A 50 0.59 -3.35 -9.47
N ILE A 51 -0.19 -3.49 -10.54
CA ILE A 51 0.33 -3.52 -11.93
C ILE A 51 0.97 -2.18 -12.28
N ALA A 52 0.31 -1.06 -12.01
CA ALA A 52 0.86 0.27 -12.28
C ALA A 52 2.16 0.55 -11.50
N LEU A 53 2.28 0.04 -10.27
CA LEU A 53 3.54 0.11 -9.52
C LEU A 53 4.62 -0.75 -10.15
N ILE A 54 4.31 -1.99 -10.54
CA ILE A 54 5.26 -2.87 -11.23
C ILE A 54 5.75 -2.20 -12.50
N GLU A 55 4.85 -1.69 -13.35
CA GLU A 55 5.19 -0.95 -14.57
C GLU A 55 6.17 0.18 -14.25
N ARG A 56 5.90 0.96 -13.21
CA ARG A 56 6.76 2.08 -12.80
C ARG A 56 8.15 1.65 -12.33
N ILE A 57 8.26 0.52 -11.65
CA ILE A 57 9.54 -0.02 -11.14
C ILE A 57 10.33 -0.74 -12.24
N THR A 58 9.64 -1.33 -13.22
CA THR A 58 10.25 -2.02 -14.37
C THR A 58 10.61 -1.08 -15.51
N ASP A 59 10.14 0.17 -15.48
CA ASP A 59 10.47 1.18 -16.47
C ASP A 59 11.97 1.48 -16.51
N GLU A 60 12.54 1.69 -17.70
CA GLU A 60 13.98 1.93 -17.85
C GLU A 60 14.44 3.19 -17.07
N SER A 61 13.58 4.20 -16.96
CA SER A 61 13.88 5.40 -16.18
C SER A 61 14.04 5.11 -14.69
N PHE A 62 13.43 4.04 -14.16
CA PHE A 62 13.60 3.62 -12.77
C PHE A 62 15.04 3.19 -12.51
N ALA A 63 15.58 2.30 -13.35
CA ALA A 63 16.97 1.83 -13.21
C ALA A 63 17.97 2.99 -13.33
N ARG A 64 17.73 3.94 -14.25
CA ARG A 64 18.56 5.13 -14.41
C ARG A 64 18.52 6.04 -13.17
N ARG A 65 17.31 6.37 -12.67
CA ARG A 65 17.13 7.19 -11.46
C ARG A 65 17.72 6.53 -10.22
N ARG A 66 17.56 5.21 -10.10
CA ARG A 66 18.18 4.42 -9.04
C ARG A 66 19.69 4.54 -9.11
N LYS A 67 20.31 4.25 -10.26
CA LYS A 67 21.77 4.41 -10.41
C LYS A 67 22.22 5.83 -10.08
N GLN A 68 21.49 6.84 -10.54
CA GLN A 68 21.78 8.23 -10.27
C GLN A 68 21.81 8.54 -8.77
N MET A 69 20.83 8.05 -7.98
CA MET A 69 20.87 8.18 -6.53
C MET A 69 22.17 7.60 -5.94
N TYR A 70 22.58 6.41 -6.36
CA TYR A 70 23.83 5.79 -5.89
C TYR A 70 25.06 6.63 -6.27
N ASP A 71 25.11 7.16 -7.49
CA ASP A 71 26.21 8.00 -7.95
C ASP A 71 26.27 9.32 -7.17
N VAL A 72 25.13 9.94 -6.89
CA VAL A 72 25.01 11.18 -6.10
C VAL A 72 25.47 10.96 -4.67
N VAL A 73 25.01 9.89 -4.01
CA VAL A 73 25.48 9.53 -2.67
C VAL A 73 27.00 9.36 -2.67
N LYS A 74 27.55 8.63 -3.63
CA LYS A 74 29.00 8.45 -3.74
C LYS A 74 29.76 9.77 -3.96
N LYS A 75 29.24 10.65 -4.81
CA LYS A 75 29.82 11.97 -5.14
C LYS A 75 29.86 12.87 -3.91
N PHE A 76 28.73 13.03 -3.22
CA PHE A 76 28.58 14.04 -2.18
C PHE A 76 28.92 13.56 -0.76
N ALA A 77 28.80 12.25 -0.47
CA ALA A 77 29.21 11.72 0.83
C ALA A 77 30.70 11.96 1.12
N SER A 78 31.56 11.93 0.10
CA SER A 78 33.00 12.21 0.25
C SER A 78 33.34 13.67 0.61
N ARG A 79 32.38 14.59 0.46
CA ARG A 79 32.54 16.03 0.68
C ARG A 79 31.59 16.56 1.74
N ASN A 80 31.11 15.70 2.65
CA ASN A 80 30.14 16.06 3.68
C ASN A 80 28.90 16.80 3.14
N TRP A 81 28.42 16.39 1.96
CA TRP A 81 27.25 16.96 1.29
C TRP A 81 27.37 18.44 0.87
N GLU A 82 28.57 19.01 0.90
CA GLU A 82 28.81 20.40 0.49
C GLU A 82 28.36 20.63 -0.96
N GLY A 83 27.53 21.67 -1.17
CA GLY A 83 27.02 22.06 -2.47
C GLY A 83 25.98 21.09 -3.06
N PHE A 84 25.40 20.20 -2.26
CA PHE A 84 24.32 19.30 -2.70
C PHE A 84 22.96 20.01 -2.76
N GLU A 85 22.62 20.81 -1.75
CA GLU A 85 21.30 21.44 -1.64
C GLU A 85 20.97 22.36 -2.81
N GLY A 86 19.75 22.24 -3.32
CA GLY A 86 19.25 23.09 -4.40
C GLY A 86 19.83 22.77 -5.78
N THR A 87 20.69 21.74 -5.90
CA THR A 87 21.15 21.22 -7.20
C THR A 87 20.07 20.39 -7.87
N LEU A 88 20.18 20.20 -9.19
CA LEU A 88 19.30 19.28 -9.92
C LEU A 88 19.35 17.87 -9.32
N GLU A 89 20.55 17.41 -8.94
CA GLU A 89 20.74 16.10 -8.32
C GLU A 89 19.98 15.95 -6.99
N ASP A 90 19.89 17.01 -6.18
CA ASP A 90 19.07 17.03 -4.97
C ASP A 90 17.60 16.78 -5.29
N PHE A 91 17.03 17.54 -6.22
CA PHE A 91 15.64 17.38 -6.63
C PHE A 91 15.36 15.98 -7.21
N GLU A 92 16.25 15.45 -8.03
CA GLU A 92 16.08 14.15 -8.68
C GLU A 92 16.13 13.00 -7.68
N VAL A 93 17.06 13.04 -6.72
CA VAL A 93 17.17 11.99 -5.69
C VAL A 93 16.02 12.05 -4.70
N ARG A 94 15.60 13.25 -4.26
CA ARG A 94 14.39 13.38 -3.43
C ARG A 94 13.15 12.87 -4.15
N ASN A 95 12.99 13.18 -5.43
CA ASN A 95 11.86 12.70 -6.23
C ASN A 95 11.88 11.17 -6.41
N PHE A 96 13.06 10.58 -6.59
CA PHE A 96 13.18 9.12 -6.62
C PHE A 96 12.77 8.49 -5.28
N ALA A 97 13.29 8.99 -4.16
CA ALA A 97 12.90 8.51 -2.82
C ALA A 97 11.42 8.72 -2.52
N TYR A 98 10.82 9.79 -3.04
CA TYR A 98 9.39 10.07 -2.86
C TYR A 98 8.48 9.00 -3.50
N LEU A 99 8.94 8.30 -4.55
CA LEU A 99 8.20 7.17 -5.09
C LEU A 99 8.02 6.06 -4.05
N TYR A 100 9.09 5.73 -3.33
CA TYR A 100 9.03 4.74 -2.25
C TYR A 100 8.22 5.23 -1.05
N GLU A 101 8.29 6.52 -0.72
CA GLU A 101 7.47 7.12 0.33
C GLU A 101 5.98 6.94 0.03
N LEU A 102 5.56 7.28 -1.20
CA LEU A 102 4.17 7.09 -1.64
C LEU A 102 3.76 5.61 -1.62
N MET A 103 4.62 4.70 -2.08
CA MET A 103 4.34 3.26 -2.02
C MET A 103 4.16 2.78 -0.56
N GLY A 104 5.03 3.21 0.35
CA GLY A 104 4.94 2.90 1.77
C GLY A 104 3.65 3.45 2.40
N GLN A 105 3.29 4.69 2.07
CA GLN A 105 2.06 5.32 2.54
C GLN A 105 0.81 4.57 2.06
N LEU A 106 0.75 4.21 0.78
CA LEU A 106 -0.37 3.42 0.23
C LEU A 106 -0.52 2.05 0.91
N ALA A 107 0.59 1.44 1.34
CA ALA A 107 0.55 0.20 2.10
C ALA A 107 0.09 0.42 3.55
N ARG A 108 0.52 1.49 4.20
CA ARG A 108 0.06 1.86 5.56
C ARG A 108 -1.43 2.16 5.60
N ASP A 109 -1.94 2.80 4.56
CA ASP A 109 -3.36 3.14 4.44
C ASP A 109 -4.23 1.93 4.01
N GLY A 110 -3.63 0.75 3.82
CA GLY A 110 -4.35 -0.48 3.45
C GLY A 110 -4.90 -0.48 2.02
N ILE A 111 -4.51 0.50 1.21
CA ILE A 111 -4.88 0.62 -0.21
C ILE A 111 -4.20 -0.50 -0.99
N ILE A 112 -2.91 -0.73 -0.71
CA ILE A 112 -2.11 -1.81 -1.30
C ILE A 112 -1.76 -2.81 -0.21
N ASP A 113 -1.80 -4.08 -0.54
CA ASP A 113 -1.36 -5.13 0.37
C ASP A 113 0.17 -5.09 0.56
N LEU A 114 0.61 -4.99 1.81
CA LEU A 114 2.03 -4.92 2.16
C LEU A 114 2.81 -6.15 1.64
N SER A 115 2.21 -7.34 1.64
CA SER A 115 2.89 -8.54 1.14
C SER A 115 3.14 -8.48 -0.36
N THR A 116 2.19 -7.92 -1.12
CA THR A 116 2.35 -7.67 -2.57
C THR A 116 3.50 -6.70 -2.82
N LEU A 117 3.55 -5.59 -2.08
CA LEU A 117 4.60 -4.60 -2.25
C LEU A 117 5.99 -5.15 -1.89
N LYS A 118 6.10 -5.89 -0.78
CA LYS A 118 7.37 -6.53 -0.37
C LYS A 118 7.83 -7.59 -1.38
N ASN A 119 6.92 -8.35 -1.97
CA ASN A 119 7.27 -9.34 -3.00
C ASN A 119 7.67 -8.69 -4.33
N ALA A 120 7.10 -7.53 -4.67
CA ALA A 120 7.45 -6.78 -5.88
C ALA A 120 8.81 -6.08 -5.75
N LEU A 121 9.06 -5.43 -4.61
CA LEU A 121 10.29 -4.67 -4.37
C LEU A 121 11.46 -5.53 -3.89
N GLN A 122 11.17 -6.61 -3.14
CA GLN A 122 12.15 -7.52 -2.56
C GLN A 122 13.30 -6.77 -1.86
N TYR A 123 14.54 -7.19 -2.06
CA TYR A 123 15.70 -6.57 -1.44
C TYR A 123 15.93 -5.11 -1.89
N LEU A 124 15.41 -4.68 -3.05
CA LEU A 124 15.72 -3.38 -3.63
C LEU A 124 15.37 -2.23 -2.68
N VAL A 125 14.17 -2.26 -2.09
CA VAL A 125 13.72 -1.21 -1.16
C VAL A 125 14.61 -1.11 0.08
N VAL A 126 15.20 -2.22 0.53
CA VAL A 126 16.10 -2.24 1.69
C VAL A 126 17.41 -1.54 1.37
N TYR A 127 18.04 -1.89 0.25
CA TYR A 127 19.31 -1.30 -0.18
C TYR A 127 19.15 0.16 -0.62
N ASP A 128 18.03 0.48 -1.27
CA ASP A 128 17.75 1.84 -1.72
C ASP A 128 17.53 2.76 -0.51
N TRP A 129 16.83 2.29 0.53
CA TRP A 129 16.70 3.05 1.78
C TRP A 129 18.06 3.24 2.46
N GLN A 130 18.87 2.18 2.59
CA GLN A 130 20.20 2.29 3.20
C GLN A 130 21.10 3.30 2.47
N THR A 131 20.96 3.37 1.14
CA THR A 131 21.71 4.30 0.31
C THR A 131 21.19 5.73 0.45
N PHE A 132 19.87 5.92 0.56
CA PHE A 132 19.24 7.22 0.66
C PHE A 132 19.24 7.81 2.08
N ALA A 133 19.27 6.98 3.13
CA ALA A 133 19.19 7.41 4.52
C ALA A 133 20.22 8.51 4.91
N PRO A 134 21.49 8.48 4.44
CA PRO A 134 22.43 9.57 4.67
C PRO A 134 21.97 10.93 4.08
N ILE A 135 21.35 10.90 2.89
CA ILE A 135 20.76 12.10 2.27
C ILE A 135 19.58 12.60 3.10
N ALA A 136 18.68 11.70 3.49
CA ALA A 136 17.53 12.04 4.33
C ALA A 136 17.97 12.72 5.63
N LYS A 137 18.96 12.14 6.31
CA LYS A 137 19.54 12.70 7.54
C LYS A 137 20.13 14.10 7.31
N TYR A 138 20.95 14.25 6.27
CA TYR A 138 21.56 15.54 5.93
C TYR A 138 20.49 16.61 5.69
N LEU A 139 19.51 16.34 4.84
CA LEU A 139 18.45 17.30 4.51
C LEU A 139 17.60 17.64 5.74
N MET A 140 17.30 16.67 6.61
CA MET A 140 16.59 16.92 7.85
C MET A 140 17.36 17.85 8.79
N GLU A 141 18.68 17.66 8.93
CA GLU A 141 19.54 18.51 9.73
C GLU A 141 19.62 19.94 9.16
N SER A 142 19.83 20.07 7.85
CA SER A 142 19.94 21.35 7.15
C SER A 142 18.65 22.18 7.20
N TYR A 143 17.51 21.55 6.93
CA TYR A 143 16.21 22.22 6.94
C TYR A 143 15.55 22.25 8.33
N LYS A 144 16.23 21.73 9.37
CA LYS A 144 15.71 21.65 10.76
C LYS A 144 14.36 20.93 10.85
N ILE A 145 14.19 19.88 10.06
CA ILE A 145 12.98 19.07 10.02
C ILE A 145 13.01 18.06 11.16
N THR A 146 12.00 18.08 12.02
CA THR A 146 11.92 17.21 13.22
C THR A 146 11.31 15.84 12.96
N ALA A 147 10.49 15.70 11.93
CA ALA A 147 9.83 14.44 11.57
C ALA A 147 10.33 13.95 10.21
N ASN A 148 10.72 12.67 10.11
CA ASN A 148 11.25 12.10 8.88
C ASN A 148 10.20 12.17 7.75
N PRO A 149 10.41 12.97 6.68
CA PRO A 149 9.45 13.08 5.58
C PRO A 149 9.47 11.86 4.65
N TRP A 150 10.44 10.95 4.82
CA TRP A 150 10.51 9.65 4.16
C TRP A 150 10.26 8.48 5.13
N GLY A 151 9.45 8.72 6.16
CA GLY A 151 9.18 7.75 7.22
C GLY A 151 8.43 6.51 6.75
N SER A 152 7.66 6.58 5.67
CA SER A 152 6.98 5.42 5.08
C SER A 152 7.92 4.60 4.21
N PHE A 153 8.88 5.23 3.52
CA PHE A 153 9.97 4.53 2.84
C PHE A 153 10.84 3.77 3.85
N GLU A 154 11.29 4.44 4.91
CA GLU A 154 12.05 3.81 6.00
C GLU A 154 11.33 2.58 6.57
N TRP A 155 10.05 2.75 6.89
CA TRP A 155 9.21 1.68 7.42
C TRP A 155 9.04 0.52 6.44
N LEU A 156 8.82 0.81 5.16
CA LEU A 156 8.67 -0.22 4.14
C LEU A 156 9.96 -1.05 4.00
N ALA A 157 11.12 -0.39 4.03
CA ALA A 157 12.41 -1.04 4.02
C ALA A 157 12.62 -1.93 5.27
N GLU A 158 12.23 -1.44 6.45
CA GLU A 158 12.27 -2.18 7.71
C GLU A 158 11.38 -3.44 7.68
N GLU A 159 10.12 -3.29 7.28
CA GLU A 159 9.17 -4.40 7.16
C GLU A 159 9.61 -5.46 6.15
N THR A 160 10.25 -5.02 5.06
CA THR A 160 10.81 -5.93 4.05
C THR A 160 12.00 -6.71 4.60
N ARG A 161 12.89 -6.04 5.34
CA ARG A 161 14.04 -6.69 5.97
C ARG A 161 13.63 -7.76 6.98
N ARG A 162 12.65 -7.46 7.84
CA ARG A 162 12.10 -8.42 8.82
C ARG A 162 11.56 -9.67 8.14
N GLN A 163 10.85 -9.52 7.02
CA GLN A 163 10.35 -10.65 6.25
C GLN A 163 11.49 -11.51 5.67
N MET A 164 12.55 -10.89 5.15
CA MET A 164 13.69 -11.61 4.60
C MET A 164 14.42 -12.42 5.68
N GLN A 165 14.67 -11.82 6.84
CA GLN A 165 15.31 -12.49 7.98
C GLN A 165 14.50 -13.68 8.49
N GLY A 166 13.16 -13.53 8.59
CA GLY A 166 12.29 -14.63 9.00
C GLY A 166 12.28 -15.82 8.04
N ARG A 167 12.48 -15.57 6.73
CA ARG A 167 12.62 -16.64 5.71
C ARG A 167 13.95 -17.39 5.87
N GLU A 168 15.04 -16.69 6.16
CA GLU A 168 16.36 -17.31 6.36
C GLU A 168 16.40 -18.19 7.60
N SER A 169 15.84 -17.73 8.73
CA SER A 169 15.75 -18.52 9.95
C SER A 169 14.95 -19.80 9.75
N SER A 170 13.83 -19.73 9.02
CA SER A 170 12.99 -20.90 8.71
C SER A 170 13.68 -21.90 7.79
N ALA A 171 14.49 -21.43 6.84
CA ALA A 171 15.26 -22.28 5.93
C ALA A 171 16.45 -22.98 6.60
N GLN A 172 17.01 -22.40 7.67
CA GLN A 172 18.09 -23.01 8.46
C GLN A 172 17.57 -24.10 9.42
N THR A 173 16.35 -23.98 9.93
CA THR A 173 15.74 -25.02 10.81
C THR A 173 15.32 -26.29 10.04
N GLN A 174 15.21 -26.21 8.71
CA GLN A 174 14.84 -27.34 7.84
C GLN A 174 16.05 -28.05 7.20
N ARG A 175 17.28 -27.64 7.52
CA ARG A 175 18.54 -28.28 7.11
C ARG A 175 19.17 -28.98 8.30
#